data_AF-A0A6J7E9N2-F1
#
_entry.id   AF-A0A6J7E9N2-F1
#
_cell.length_a   1.000
_cell.length_b   1.000
_cell.length_c   1.000
_cell.angle_alpha   90.00
_cell.angle_beta   90.00
_cell.angle_gamma   90.00
#
_symmetry.space_group_name_H-M   'P 1'
#
loop_
_entity.id
_entity.type
_entity.pdbx_description
1 polymer ?
#
loop_
_entity_poly.entity_id
_entity_poly.type
_entity_poly.pdbx_seq_one_letter_code
_entity_poly.pdbx_strand_id
1 'polypeptide(L)'
;MHVRQGVTAHGFAINVENDLTPFEWIVPCGLQVRMTSLATERGRQGGMACMRRRMAHAYAVEHGLRLRLVTAQALERALAAAALPA
;
A
#
# COMPACT_ATOMS: atom_id res chain seq x y z
N MET A 1 -1.17 -12.96 2.53
CA MET A 1 -2.46 -12.25 2.63
C MET A 1 -3.42 -13.14 3.39
N HIS A 2 -4.18 -12.59 4.32
CA HIS A 2 -5.04 -13.38 5.20
C HIS A 2 -6.46 -12.86 5.10
N VAL A 3 -7.45 -13.75 5.18
CA VAL A 3 -8.86 -13.40 5.03
C VAL A 3 -9.66 -14.00 6.18
N ARG A 4 -10.45 -13.17 6.86
CA ARG A 4 -11.38 -13.59 7.92
C ARG A 4 -12.69 -12.84 7.78
N GLN A 5 -13.81 -13.56 7.88
CA GLN A 5 -15.15 -13.00 7.75
C GLN A 5 -15.33 -12.12 6.49
N GLY A 6 -14.72 -12.52 5.37
CA GLY A 6 -14.77 -11.75 4.11
C GLY A 6 -13.88 -10.51 4.08
N VAL A 7 -13.11 -10.23 5.14
CA VAL A 7 -12.21 -9.06 5.23
C VAL A 7 -10.76 -9.51 5.08
N THR A 8 -10.02 -8.85 4.17
CA THR A 8 -8.61 -9.13 3.90
C THR A 8 -7.69 -8.32 4.81
N ALA A 9 -6.62 -8.92 5.33
CA ALA A 9 -5.59 -8.29 6.17
C ALA A 9 -4.17 -8.57 5.65
N HIS A 10 -3.21 -7.77 6.15
CA HIS A 10 -1.88 -7.55 5.58
C HIS A 10 -1.96 -6.80 4.25
N GLY A 11 -1.21 -7.23 3.23
CA GLY A 11 -1.22 -6.60 1.92
C GLY A 11 0.06 -6.92 1.18
N PHE A 12 0.56 -5.93 0.44
CA PHE A 12 1.80 -5.98 -0.30
C PHE A 12 2.78 -4.92 0.23
N ALA A 13 4.06 -5.13 -0.01
CA ALA A 13 5.12 -4.18 0.31
C ALA A 13 5.85 -3.79 -0.99
N ILE A 14 6.05 -2.48 -1.19
CA ILE A 14 6.79 -1.95 -2.33
C ILE A 14 7.99 -1.19 -1.78
N ASN A 15 9.19 -1.58 -2.20
CA ASN A 15 10.41 -0.87 -1.86
C ASN A 15 10.47 0.45 -2.65
N VAL A 16 10.41 1.58 -1.95
CA VAL A 16 10.44 2.91 -2.58
C VAL A 16 11.84 3.50 -2.44
N GLU A 17 12.26 3.77 -1.21
CA GLU A 17 13.53 4.45 -0.85
C GLU A 17 14.21 3.71 0.33
N ASN A 18 13.85 2.44 0.54
CA ASN A 18 14.30 1.63 1.67
C ASN A 18 15.79 1.30 1.56
N ASP A 19 16.47 1.20 2.70
CA ASP A 19 17.72 0.43 2.78
C ASP A 19 17.42 -1.04 2.46
N LEU A 20 18.13 -1.59 1.48
CA LEU A 20 17.96 -2.96 1.01
C LEU A 20 18.94 -3.93 1.69
N THR A 21 19.92 -3.45 2.46
CA THR A 21 20.91 -4.27 3.19
C THR A 21 20.27 -5.39 4.02
N PRO A 22 19.13 -5.18 4.73
CA PRO A 22 18.50 -6.25 5.50
C PRO A 22 18.03 -7.44 4.66
N PHE A 23 17.78 -7.27 3.35
CA PHE A 23 17.44 -8.38 2.46
C PHE A 23 18.61 -9.33 2.20
N GLU A 24 19.84 -8.91 2.46
CA GLU A 24 21.03 -9.76 2.32
C GLU A 24 21.20 -10.75 3.48
N TRP A 25 20.48 -10.54 4.59
CA TRP A 25 20.58 -11.37 5.80
C TRP A 25 19.55 -12.51 5.84
N ILE A 26 18.63 -12.54 4.87
CA ILE A 26 17.53 -13.50 4.78
C ILE A 26 17.46 -14.08 3.36
N VAL A 27 16.69 -15.15 3.19
CA VAL A 27 16.25 -15.61 1.85
C VAL A 27 14.83 -15.07 1.61
N PRO A 28 14.66 -13.88 1.01
CA PRO A 28 13.37 -13.23 0.90
C PRO A 28 12.40 -14.06 0.05
N CYS A 29 11.19 -14.29 0.58
CA CYS A 29 10.17 -15.12 -0.07
C CYS A 29 10.63 -16.55 -0.41
N GLY A 30 11.77 -17.03 0.15
CA GLY A 30 12.38 -18.31 -0.24
C GLY A 30 13.07 -18.30 -1.60
N LEU A 31 13.34 -17.13 -2.19
CA LEU A 31 13.87 -16.97 -3.55
C LEU A 31 15.34 -16.52 -3.55
N GLN A 32 16.12 -17.05 -4.50
CA GLN A 32 17.51 -16.62 -4.75
C GLN A 32 17.55 -15.44 -5.74
N VAL A 33 17.06 -14.30 -5.31
CA VAL A 33 16.98 -13.08 -6.13
C VAL A 33 17.50 -11.86 -5.38
N ARG A 34 17.93 -10.85 -6.12
CA ARG A 34 18.31 -9.54 -5.57
C ARG A 34 17.08 -8.65 -5.52
N MET A 35 16.82 -8.05 -4.36
CA MET A 35 15.79 -7.03 -4.22
C MET A 35 16.24 -5.70 -4.85
N THR A 36 15.27 -4.90 -5.31
CA THR A 36 15.49 -3.52 -5.75
C THR A 36 14.48 -2.57 -5.10
N SER A 37 14.62 -1.27 -5.35
CA SER A 37 13.72 -0.21 -4.93
C SER A 37 13.44 0.77 -6.08
N LEU A 38 12.34 1.52 -6.00
CA LEU A 38 12.06 2.56 -6.99
C LEU A 38 13.17 3.62 -7.08
N ALA A 39 13.84 3.92 -5.96
CA ALA A 39 14.93 4.87 -5.93
C ALA A 39 16.18 4.32 -6.65
N THR A 40 16.49 3.04 -6.45
CA THR A 40 17.56 2.33 -7.16
C THR A 40 17.31 2.34 -8.68
N GLU A 41 16.12 1.91 -9.11
CA GLU A 41 15.78 1.80 -10.53
C GLU A 41 15.66 3.16 -11.24
N ARG A 42 15.33 4.24 -10.51
CA ARG A 42 15.19 5.60 -11.08
C ARG A 42 16.42 6.47 -10.90
N GLY A 43 17.40 6.06 -10.10
CA GLY A 43 18.56 6.87 -9.74
C GLY A 43 18.24 8.15 -8.96
N ARG A 44 17.10 8.25 -8.26
CA ARG A 44 16.71 9.45 -7.49
C ARG A 44 15.81 9.15 -6.29
N GLN A 45 15.94 9.97 -5.24
CA GLN A 45 15.16 9.91 -3.99
C GLN A 45 13.99 10.91 -3.98
N GLY A 46 13.15 10.90 -2.93
CA GLY A 46 12.08 11.90 -2.71
C GLY A 46 10.73 11.60 -3.37
N GLY A 47 10.46 10.34 -3.67
CA GLY A 47 9.23 9.85 -4.30
C GLY A 47 8.12 9.43 -3.33
N MET A 48 8.39 9.20 -2.04
CA MET A 48 7.45 8.57 -1.10
C MET A 48 6.07 9.26 -1.00
N ALA A 49 6.03 10.59 -0.85
CA ALA A 49 4.76 11.32 -0.76
C ALA A 49 3.93 11.22 -2.06
N CYS A 50 4.60 11.22 -3.21
CA CYS A 50 3.96 10.99 -4.51
C CYS A 50 3.49 9.54 -4.65
N MET A 51 4.31 8.58 -4.19
CA MET A 51 4.04 7.14 -4.29
C MET A 51 2.77 6.75 -3.53
N ARG A 52 2.57 7.27 -2.31
CA ARG A 52 1.32 7.03 -1.55
C ARG A 52 0.07 7.41 -2.31
N ARG A 53 0.07 8.60 -2.95
CA ARG A 53 -1.06 9.07 -3.77
C ARG A 53 -1.28 8.21 -5.01
N ARG A 54 -0.19 7.87 -5.71
CA ARG A 54 -0.25 7.03 -6.92
C ARG A 54 -0.75 5.62 -6.60
N MET A 55 -0.31 5.04 -5.49
CA MET A 55 -0.76 3.72 -5.05
C MET A 55 -2.25 3.69 -4.72
N ALA A 56 -2.74 4.68 -3.95
CA ALA A 56 -4.17 4.79 -3.65
C ALA A 56 -5.02 4.94 -4.92
N HIS A 57 -4.53 5.71 -5.90
CA HIS A 57 -5.21 5.87 -7.18
C HIS A 57 -5.20 4.57 -8.00
N ALA A 58 -4.05 3.91 -8.14
CA ALA A 58 -3.93 2.66 -8.88
C ALA A 58 -4.81 1.56 -8.29
N TYR A 59 -4.83 1.44 -6.96
CA TYR A 59 -5.71 0.51 -6.24
C TYR A 59 -7.19 0.79 -6.55
N ALA A 60 -7.61 2.05 -6.49
CA ALA A 60 -9.00 2.41 -6.81
C ALA A 60 -9.37 2.04 -8.25
N VAL A 61 -8.50 2.34 -9.21
CA VAL A 61 -8.71 1.99 -10.63
C VAL A 61 -8.85 0.48 -10.82
N GLU A 62 -7.93 -0.31 -10.27
CA GLU A 62 -7.94 -1.77 -10.42
C GLU A 62 -9.21 -2.42 -9.84
N HIS A 63 -9.75 -1.84 -8.77
CA HIS A 63 -10.96 -2.35 -8.13
C HIS A 63 -12.26 -1.69 -8.64
N GLY A 64 -12.20 -0.87 -9.69
CA GLY A 64 -13.38 -0.16 -10.22
C GLY A 64 -13.99 0.84 -9.22
N LEU A 65 -13.19 1.33 -8.28
CA LEU A 65 -13.60 2.29 -7.24
C LEU A 65 -13.23 3.72 -7.62
N ARG A 66 -13.98 4.69 -7.10
CA ARG A 66 -13.66 6.11 -7.21
C ARG A 66 -12.96 6.60 -5.94
N LEU A 67 -11.70 6.99 -6.06
CA LEU A 67 -10.96 7.64 -4.97
C LEU A 67 -11.52 9.04 -4.69
N ARG A 68 -11.83 9.33 -3.42
CA ARG A 68 -12.26 10.65 -2.95
C ARG A 68 -11.41 11.08 -1.76
N LEU A 69 -10.80 12.25 -1.86
CA LEU A 69 -10.17 12.90 -0.71
C LEU A 69 -11.28 13.54 0.13
N VAL A 70 -11.35 13.18 1.41
CA VAL A 70 -12.32 13.69 2.37
C VAL A 70 -11.59 14.14 3.64
N THR A 71 -12.18 15.08 4.37
CA THR A 71 -11.70 15.42 5.71
C THR A 71 -11.97 14.27 6.68
N ALA A 72 -11.22 14.18 7.78
CA ALA A 72 -11.46 13.17 8.82
C ALA A 72 -12.91 13.20 9.30
N GLN A 73 -13.46 14.40 9.57
CA GLN A 73 -14.84 14.56 10.01
C GLN A 73 -15.87 14.05 8.98
N ALA A 74 -15.62 14.26 7.69
CA ALA A 74 -16.51 13.75 6.65
C ALA A 74 -16.45 12.21 6.54
N LEU A 75 -15.27 11.62 6.74
CA LEU A 75 -15.10 10.17 6.81
C LEU A 75 -15.83 9.56 8.01
N GLU A 76 -15.68 10.14 9.19
CA GLU A 76 -16.37 9.69 10.42
C GLU A 76 -17.90 9.71 10.24
N ARG A 77 -18.45 10.78 9.67
CA ARG A 77 -19.88 10.87 9.35
C ARG A 77 -20.32 9.78 8.37
N ALA A 78 -19.53 9.50 7.34
CA ALA A 78 -19.84 8.46 6.37
C ALA A 78 -19.81 7.05 6.98
N LEU A 79 -18.83 6.77 7.84
CA LEU A 79 -18.73 5.49 8.55
C LEU A 79 -19.88 5.30 9.54
N ALA A 80 -20.25 6.33 10.29
CA ALA A 80 -21.40 6.30 11.19
C ALA A 80 -22.72 6.06 10.43
N ALA A 81 -22.89 6.66 9.24
CA ALA A 81 -24.05 6.44 8.39
C ALA A 81 -24.07 5.06 7.71
N ALA A 82 -22.89 4.46 7.47
CA ALA A 82 -22.73 3.15 6.83
C ALA A 82 -22.81 1.98 7.81
N ALA A 83 -22.73 2.22 9.13
CA ALA A 83 -22.96 1.20 10.13
C ALA A 83 -24.41 0.69 10.03
N LEU A 84 -24.59 -0.48 9.43
CA LEU A 84 -25.83 -1.24 9.52
C LEU A 84 -26.13 -1.56 11.00
N PRO A 85 -27.40 -1.55 11.44
CA PRO A 85 -27.75 -2.09 12.74
C PRO A 85 -27.30 -3.56 12.82
N ALA A 86 -26.85 -3.94 14.01
CA ALA A 86 -26.33 -5.27 14.32
C ALA A 86 -27.30 -6.41 13.97
#